data_AF-A0A376VPQ9-F1
#
_entry.id   AF-A0A376VPQ9-F1
#
_cell.length_a   1.000
_cell.length_b   1.000
_cell.length_c   1.000
_cell.angle_alpha   90.00
_cell.angle_beta   90.00
_cell.angle_gamma   90.00
#
_symmetry.space_group_name_H-M   'P 1'
#
loop_
_entity.id
_entity.type
_entity.pdbx_description
1 polymer ?
#
loop_
_entity_poly.entity_id
_entity_poly.type
_entity_poly.pdbx_seq_one_letter_code
_entity_poly.pdbx_strand_id
1 'polypeptide(L)'
;MIDNGHAARLAGFYHCWFRYSPCEWRDYLAELNEQGQAYAQFVASTAECCGEGGIKAWDYVRMGFLSRMGVLNNWLSEEESLWIQSRIHLRALRYYSNWQQYFAGYTFGRQYWQSPEDDNLQLLREFLARKEYDDSRQ
;
A
#
# COMPACT_ATOMS: atom_id res chain seq x y z
N MET A 1 16.18 2.09 6.56
CA MET A 1 15.10 1.93 5.56
C MET A 1 13.95 1.24 6.27
N ILE A 2 12.89 1.97 6.60
CA ILE A 2 11.97 1.56 7.66
C ILE A 2 11.05 0.46 7.13
N ASP A 3 11.16 -0.75 7.68
CA ASP A 3 10.26 -1.87 7.35
C ASP A 3 8.85 -1.66 7.93
N ASN A 4 8.69 -0.65 8.81
CA ASN A 4 7.46 -0.15 9.42
C ASN A 4 6.94 1.13 8.72
N GLY A 5 6.75 1.06 7.40
CA GLY A 5 6.09 2.13 6.65
C GLY A 5 4.58 2.23 6.96
N HIS A 6 3.89 3.16 6.30
CA HIS A 6 2.44 3.32 6.46
C HIS A 6 1.67 2.05 6.08
N ALA A 7 2.22 1.26 5.15
CA ALA A 7 1.66 -0.03 4.78
C ALA A 7 1.68 -1.09 5.91
N ALA A 8 2.38 -0.87 7.03
CA ALA A 8 2.54 -1.87 8.08
C ALA A 8 1.21 -2.34 8.69
N ARG A 9 0.25 -1.42 8.86
CA ARG A 9 -1.07 -1.75 9.44
C ARG A 9 -1.89 -2.68 8.55
N LEU A 10 -1.75 -2.54 7.22
CA LEU A 10 -2.46 -3.39 6.25
C LEU A 10 -1.64 -4.61 5.82
N ALA A 11 -0.33 -4.65 6.09
CA ALA A 11 0.55 -5.72 5.62
C ALA A 11 0.11 -7.10 6.12
N GLY A 12 -0.35 -7.20 7.37
CA GLY A 12 -0.87 -8.45 7.93
C GLY A 12 -2.11 -8.96 7.20
N PHE A 13 -3.04 -8.05 6.87
CA PHE A 13 -4.25 -8.39 6.13
C PHE A 13 -3.95 -8.86 4.70
N TYR A 14 -3.08 -8.14 3.97
CA TYR A 14 -2.64 -8.58 2.64
C TYR A 14 -1.97 -9.95 2.69
N HIS A 15 -1.09 -10.18 3.68
CA HIS A 15 -0.42 -11.46 3.86
C HIS A 15 -1.40 -12.62 4.11
N CYS A 16 -2.40 -12.40 4.97
CA CYS A 16 -3.42 -13.40 5.26
C CYS A 16 -4.32 -13.66 4.05
N TRP A 17 -4.74 -12.63 3.32
CA TRP A 17 -5.59 -12.76 2.13
C TRP A 17 -5.02 -13.74 1.09
N PHE A 18 -3.71 -13.70 0.83
CA PHE A 18 -3.06 -14.59 -0.14
C PHE A 18 -2.78 -16.01 0.38
N ARG A 19 -3.00 -16.28 1.67
CA ARG A 19 -2.66 -17.57 2.31
C ARG A 19 -3.87 -18.32 2.83
N TYR A 20 -4.88 -17.60 3.30
CA TYR A 20 -6.06 -18.19 3.88
C TYR A 20 -7.01 -18.68 2.79
N SER A 21 -7.60 -19.84 3.02
CA SER A 21 -8.78 -20.27 2.27
C SER A 21 -9.96 -19.33 2.57
N PRO A 22 -11.01 -19.33 1.73
CA PRO A 22 -12.19 -18.49 1.97
C PRO A 22 -12.85 -18.72 3.34
N CYS A 23 -12.80 -19.94 3.87
CA CYS A 23 -13.31 -20.26 5.21
C CYS A 23 -12.43 -19.62 6.30
N GLU A 24 -11.11 -19.82 6.23
CA GLU A 24 -10.16 -19.24 7.18
C GLU A 24 -10.20 -17.70 7.15
N TRP A 25 -10.37 -17.10 5.97
CA TRP A 25 -10.55 -15.66 5.84
C TRP A 25 -11.83 -15.17 6.53
N ARG A 26 -12.95 -15.88 6.34
CA ARG A 26 -14.21 -15.55 7.01
C ARG A 26 -14.10 -15.68 8.53
N ASP A 27 -13.45 -16.73 9.01
CA ASP A 27 -13.27 -16.97 10.44
C ASP A 27 -12.35 -15.88 11.04
N TYR A 28 -11.28 -15.51 10.33
CA TYR A 28 -10.44 -14.37 10.68
C TYR A 28 -11.20 -13.05 10.73
N LEU A 29 -12.10 -12.78 9.78
CA LEU A 29 -12.95 -11.57 9.81
C LEU A 29 -13.84 -11.50 11.05
N ALA A 30 -14.32 -12.64 11.55
CA ALA A 30 -15.20 -12.71 12.72
C ALA A 30 -14.49 -12.34 14.03
N GLU A 31 -13.17 -12.46 14.10
CA GLU A 31 -12.36 -12.10 15.27
C GLU A 31 -11.98 -10.61 15.31
N LEU A 32 -12.13 -9.90 14.18
CA LEU A 32 -11.75 -8.49 14.06
C LEU A 32 -12.78 -7.56 14.68
N ASN A 33 -12.29 -6.47 15.29
CA ASN A 33 -13.13 -5.33 15.63
C ASN A 33 -13.66 -4.63 14.36
N GLU A 34 -14.64 -3.74 14.53
CA GLU A 34 -15.32 -3.08 13.40
C GLU A 34 -14.39 -2.33 12.46
N GLN A 35 -13.27 -1.82 12.99
CA GLN A 35 -12.22 -1.13 12.24
C GLN A 35 -11.36 -2.11 11.44
N GLY A 36 -10.93 -3.20 12.08
CA GLY A 36 -10.21 -4.29 11.43
C GLY A 36 -11.01 -4.88 10.27
N GLN A 37 -12.33 -5.01 10.43
CA GLN A 37 -13.23 -5.42 9.35
C GLN A 37 -13.23 -4.43 8.18
N ALA A 38 -13.24 -3.12 8.45
CA ALA A 38 -13.16 -2.11 7.38
C ALA A 38 -11.86 -2.21 6.59
N TYR A 39 -10.73 -2.41 7.27
CA TYR A 39 -9.43 -2.63 6.63
C TYR A 39 -9.37 -3.95 5.87
N ALA A 40 -9.89 -5.03 6.44
CA ALA A 40 -9.92 -6.33 5.79
C ALA A 40 -10.81 -6.30 4.53
N GLN A 41 -11.92 -5.56 4.56
CA GLN A 41 -12.78 -5.37 3.38
C GLN A 41 -12.08 -4.55 2.29
N PHE A 42 -11.36 -3.48 2.67
CA PHE A 42 -10.54 -2.72 1.73
C PHE A 42 -9.48 -3.62 1.07
N VAL A 43 -8.76 -4.42 1.86
CA VAL A 43 -7.74 -5.36 1.38
C VAL A 43 -8.36 -6.40 0.44
N ALA A 44 -9.47 -7.04 0.83
CA ALA A 44 -10.17 -8.01 -0.01
C ALA A 44 -10.56 -7.41 -1.38
N SER A 45 -10.95 -6.13 -1.40
CA SER A 45 -11.34 -5.45 -2.64
C SER A 45 -10.18 -4.99 -3.53
N THR A 46 -8.94 -4.98 -3.02
CA THR A 46 -7.76 -4.41 -3.69
C THR A 46 -6.63 -5.41 -3.91
N ALA A 47 -6.60 -6.52 -3.17
CA ALA A 47 -5.51 -7.49 -3.18
C ALA A 47 -5.23 -8.10 -4.54
N GLU A 48 -6.25 -8.47 -5.31
CA GLU A 48 -6.06 -9.02 -6.66
C GLU A 48 -5.33 -8.03 -7.59
N CYS A 49 -5.62 -6.74 -7.46
CA CYS A 49 -4.99 -5.69 -8.26
C CYS A 49 -3.58 -5.35 -7.76
N CYS A 50 -3.35 -5.33 -6.45
CA CYS A 50 -2.09 -4.90 -5.84
C CYS A 50 -1.04 -6.01 -5.70
N GLY A 51 -1.44 -7.28 -5.71
CA GLY A 51 -0.58 -8.40 -5.34
C GLY A 51 -0.25 -8.42 -3.83
N GLU A 52 0.62 -9.35 -3.42
CA GLU A 52 1.03 -9.55 -2.02
C GLU A 52 1.73 -8.32 -1.42
N GLY A 53 2.34 -7.49 -2.28
CA GLY A 53 2.88 -6.19 -1.89
C GLY A 53 1.87 -5.20 -1.32
N GLY A 54 0.60 -5.36 -1.68
CA GLY A 54 -0.47 -4.48 -1.26
C GLY A 54 -0.16 -3.02 -1.57
N ILE A 55 -0.24 -2.18 -0.54
CA ILE A 55 -0.05 -0.73 -0.65
C ILE A 55 1.39 -0.25 -0.42
N LYS A 56 2.38 -1.15 -0.31
CA LYS A 56 3.79 -0.77 -0.05
C LYS A 56 4.37 0.14 -1.15
N ALA A 57 3.83 0.09 -2.36
CA ALA A 57 4.30 0.90 -3.48
C ALA A 57 4.17 2.41 -3.22
N TRP A 58 3.18 2.85 -2.43
CA TRP A 58 3.07 4.24 -1.98
C TRP A 58 4.31 4.70 -1.19
N ASP A 59 4.79 3.86 -0.27
CA ASP A 59 6.00 4.14 0.52
C ASP A 59 7.26 4.16 -0.37
N TYR A 60 7.36 3.23 -1.32
CA TYR A 60 8.47 3.17 -2.28
C TYR A 60 8.56 4.41 -3.16
N VAL A 61 7.44 4.88 -3.71
CA VAL A 61 7.41 6.11 -4.52
C VAL A 61 7.81 7.33 -3.69
N ARG A 62 7.31 7.46 -2.45
CA ARG A 62 7.70 8.58 -1.56
C ARG A 62 9.18 8.55 -1.23
N MET A 63 9.76 7.38 -0.96
CA MET A 63 11.20 7.26 -0.74
C MET A 63 12.00 7.67 -1.98
N GLY A 64 11.59 7.24 -3.18
CA GLY A 64 12.24 7.63 -4.43
C GLY A 64 12.16 9.14 -4.68
N PHE A 65 11.00 9.75 -4.39
CA PHE A 65 10.80 11.19 -4.46
C PHE A 65 11.72 11.94 -3.50
N LEU A 66 11.77 11.55 -2.22
CA LEU A 66 12.65 12.17 -1.23
C LEU A 66 14.13 12.03 -1.60
N SER A 67 14.53 10.88 -2.15
CA SER A 67 15.89 10.67 -2.67
C SER A 67 16.23 11.66 -3.78
N ARG A 68 15.30 11.91 -4.71
CA ARG A 68 15.48 12.92 -5.77
C ARG A 68 15.51 14.34 -5.22
N MET A 69 14.63 14.66 -4.28
CA MET A 69 14.63 15.96 -3.60
C MET A 69 15.93 16.21 -2.83
N GLY A 70 16.50 15.17 -2.21
CA GLY A 70 17.80 15.26 -1.55
C GLY A 70 18.92 15.69 -2.50
N VAL A 71 18.93 15.17 -3.74
CA VAL A 71 19.88 15.60 -4.77
C VAL A 71 19.64 17.06 -5.16
N LEU A 72 18.39 17.44 -5.44
CA LEU A 72 18.04 18.81 -5.84
C LEU A 72 18.39 19.87 -4.78
N ASN A 73 18.40 19.48 -3.51
CA ASN A 73 18.77 20.35 -2.40
C ASN A 73 20.25 20.23 -1.97
N ASN A 74 21.07 19.50 -2.72
CA ASN A 74 22.48 19.21 -2.39
C ASN A 74 22.68 18.53 -1.02
N TRP A 75 21.69 17.77 -0.56
CA TRP A 75 21.78 16.94 0.65
C TRP A 75 22.28 15.53 0.37
N LEU A 76 22.12 15.07 -0.87
CA LEU A 76 22.62 13.78 -1.37
C LEU A 76 23.36 14.00 -2.68
N SER A 77 24.40 13.21 -2.91
CA SER A 77 24.99 13.04 -4.23
C SER A 77 24.08 12.21 -5.15
N GLU A 78 24.32 12.31 -6.47
CA GLU A 78 23.64 11.47 -7.45
C GLU A 78 23.91 9.98 -7.23
N GLU A 79 25.14 9.61 -6.81
CA GLU A 79 25.53 8.23 -6.53
C GLU A 79 24.75 7.65 -5.33
N GLU A 80 24.65 8.41 -4.22
CA GLU A 80 23.86 7.99 -3.07
C GLU A 80 22.38 7.83 -3.43
N SER A 81 21.83 8.76 -4.22
CA SER A 81 20.45 8.68 -4.67
C SER A 81 20.20 7.49 -5.60
N LEU A 82 21.15 7.19 -6.49
CA LEU A 82 21.09 6.01 -7.36
C LEU A 82 21.15 4.71 -6.55
N TRP A 83 22.02 4.66 -5.53
CA TRP A 83 22.09 3.53 -4.61
C TRP A 83 20.75 3.32 -3.89
N ILE A 84 20.16 4.37 -3.33
CA ILE A 84 18.84 4.32 -2.67
C ILE A 84 17.76 3.83 -3.65
N GLN A 85 17.67 4.42 -4.84
CA GLN A 85 16.68 4.05 -5.86
C GLN A 85 16.83 2.59 -6.30
N SER A 86 18.06 2.10 -6.44
CA SER A 86 18.34 0.69 -6.76
C SER A 86 17.83 -0.25 -5.66
N ARG A 87 17.98 0.12 -4.39
CA ARG A 87 17.42 -0.68 -3.27
C ARG A 87 15.89 -0.67 -3.25
N ILE A 88 15.27 0.46 -3.57
CA ILE A 88 13.80 0.57 -3.68
C ILE A 88 13.31 -0.33 -4.83
N HIS A 89 13.96 -0.27 -5.98
CA HIS A 89 13.62 -1.09 -7.15
C HIS A 89 13.66 -2.58 -6.84
N LEU A 90 14.73 -3.09 -6.21
CA LEU A 90 14.83 -4.51 -5.82
C LEU A 90 13.73 -4.93 -4.85
N ARG A 91 13.31 -4.04 -3.94
CA ARG A 91 12.19 -4.30 -3.03
C ARG A 91 10.85 -4.31 -3.77
N ALA A 92 10.63 -3.41 -4.72
CA ALA A 92 9.44 -3.41 -5.56
C ALA A 92 9.31 -4.71 -6.36
N LEU A 93 10.40 -5.17 -7.00
CA LEU A 93 10.40 -6.42 -7.77
C LEU A 93 10.09 -7.66 -6.95
N ARG A 94 10.36 -7.65 -5.63
CA ARG A 94 10.02 -8.76 -4.74
C ARG A 94 8.51 -8.91 -4.53
N TYR A 95 7.76 -7.81 -4.58
CA TYR A 95 6.36 -7.76 -4.15
C TYR A 95 5.37 -7.56 -5.29
N TYR A 96 5.82 -7.02 -6.42
CA TYR A 96 4.98 -6.69 -7.57
C TYR A 96 5.53 -7.37 -8.81
N SER A 97 4.68 -8.15 -9.49
CA SER A 97 5.10 -8.93 -10.66
C SER A 97 5.12 -8.11 -11.95
N ASN A 98 4.40 -6.99 -11.97
CA ASN A 98 4.31 -6.10 -13.12
C ASN A 98 4.05 -4.65 -12.69
N TRP A 99 4.18 -3.74 -13.65
CA TRP A 99 3.97 -2.32 -13.43
C TRP A 99 2.53 -1.99 -13.00
N GLN A 100 1.53 -2.70 -13.55
CA GLN A 100 0.12 -2.46 -13.23
C GLN A 100 -0.18 -2.73 -11.76
N GLN A 101 0.37 -3.81 -11.19
CA GLN A 101 0.26 -4.11 -9.75
C GLN A 101 0.95 -3.06 -8.89
N TYR A 102 2.17 -2.65 -9.29
CA TYR A 102 2.90 -1.60 -8.59
C TYR A 102 2.13 -0.27 -8.60
N PHE A 103 1.56 0.10 -9.74
CA PHE A 103 0.75 1.31 -9.88
C PHE A 103 -0.55 1.23 -9.07
N ALA A 104 -1.26 0.09 -9.09
CA ALA A 104 -2.43 -0.12 -8.26
C ALA A 104 -2.09 0.02 -6.75
N GLY A 105 -1.01 -0.62 -6.30
CA GLY A 105 -0.52 -0.49 -4.93
C GLY A 105 -0.16 0.95 -4.55
N TYR A 106 0.34 1.74 -5.49
CA TYR A 106 0.59 3.18 -5.29
C TYR A 106 -0.73 3.94 -5.13
N THR A 107 -1.69 3.74 -6.03
CA THR A 107 -2.98 4.45 -6.02
C THR A 107 -3.79 4.15 -4.76
N PHE A 108 -3.96 2.87 -4.43
CA PHE A 108 -4.69 2.48 -3.22
C PHE A 108 -3.92 2.81 -1.94
N GLY A 109 -2.58 2.80 -1.99
CA GLY A 109 -1.77 3.29 -0.87
C GLY A 109 -1.88 4.79 -0.64
N ARG A 110 -2.02 5.58 -1.70
CA ARG A 110 -2.34 7.02 -1.61
C ARG A 110 -3.70 7.24 -0.99
N GLN A 111 -4.71 6.51 -1.45
CA GLN A 111 -6.06 6.57 -0.88
C GLN A 111 -6.03 6.25 0.62
N TYR A 112 -5.41 5.13 1.01
CA TYR A 112 -5.28 4.77 2.41
C TYR A 112 -4.54 5.85 3.23
N TRP A 113 -3.49 6.48 2.66
CA TRP A 113 -2.79 7.58 3.30
C TRP A 113 -3.66 8.82 3.53
N GLN A 114 -4.63 9.06 2.65
CA GLN A 114 -5.57 10.20 2.73
C GLN A 114 -6.82 9.89 3.56
N SER A 115 -6.98 8.65 4.02
CA SER A 115 -8.14 8.26 4.82
C SER A 115 -8.17 9.03 6.14
N PRO A 116 -9.36 9.38 6.65
CA PRO A 116 -9.48 10.06 7.94
C PRO A 116 -8.87 9.24 9.07
N GLU A 117 -8.46 9.92 10.14
CA GLU A 117 -8.03 9.25 11.37
C GLU A 117 -9.18 8.43 11.99
N ASP A 118 -8.79 7.52 12.88
CA ASP A 118 -9.59 6.40 13.38
C ASP A 118 -10.86 6.80 14.17
N ASP A 119 -11.03 8.09 14.45
CA ASP A 119 -12.11 8.63 15.28
C ASP A 119 -13.49 8.61 14.60
N ASN A 120 -13.55 8.45 13.26
CA ASN A 120 -14.81 8.35 12.52
C ASN A 120 -14.84 7.14 11.60
N LEU A 121 -15.24 5.99 12.16
CA LEU A 121 -15.29 4.71 11.46
C LEU A 121 -16.23 4.70 10.23
N GLN A 122 -17.36 5.41 10.30
CA GLN A 122 -18.29 5.47 9.16
C GLN A 122 -17.63 6.19 7.98
N LEU A 123 -17.00 7.34 8.24
CA LEU A 123 -16.31 8.11 7.21
C LEU A 123 -15.09 7.36 6.67
N LEU A 124 -14.38 6.61 7.52
CA LEU A 124 -13.30 5.71 7.10
C LEU A 124 -13.80 4.64 6.13
N ARG A 125 -14.91 3.95 6.45
CA ARG A 125 -15.50 2.92 5.58
C ARG A 125 -15.92 3.49 4.24
N GLU A 126 -16.64 4.61 4.25
CA GLU A 126 -17.06 5.29 3.02
C GLU A 126 -15.86 5.72 2.19
N PHE A 127 -14.81 6.25 2.82
CA PHE A 127 -13.60 6.69 2.13
C PHE A 127 -12.84 5.53 1.49
N LEU A 128 -12.64 4.42 2.20
CA LEU A 128 -11.96 3.23 1.69
C LEU A 128 -12.78 2.50 0.61
N ALA A 129 -14.11 2.62 0.65
CA ALA A 129 -14.99 2.05 -0.38
C ALA A 129 -14.97 2.83 -1.70
N ARG A 130 -14.51 4.10 -1.71
CA ARG A 130 -14.38 4.87 -2.95
C ARG A 130 -13.30 4.24 -3.83
N LYS A 131 -13.71 3.51 -4.85
CA LYS A 131 -12.80 3.06 -5.89
C LYS A 131 -12.53 4.21 -6.85
N GLU A 132 -11.81 5.23 -6.38
CA GLU A 132 -11.18 6.21 -7.27
C GLU A 132 -9.99 5.52 -7.95
N TYR A 133 -10.28 4.49 -8.75
CA TYR A 133 -9.40 4.10 -9.83
C TYR A 133 -9.52 5.23 -10.85
N ASP A 134 -8.40 5.86 -11.20
CA ASP A 134 -8.39 6.96 -12.14
C ASP A 134 -8.95 6.46 -13.48
N ASP A 135 -10.25 6.71 -13.70
CA ASP A 135 -10.99 6.48 -14.96
C ASP A 135 -10.53 7.48 -16.05
N SER A 136 -9.29 7.98 -15.98
CA SER A 136 -8.65 8.82 -16.99
C SER A 136 -8.27 8.06 -18.27
N ARG A 137 -8.84 6.87 -18.49
CA ARG A 137 -8.84 6.14 -19.76
C ARG A 137 -10.25 6.12 -20.36
N GLN A 138 -10.73 7.28 -20.80
CA GLN A 138 -11.67 7.39 -21.92
C GLN A 138 -11.01 8.20 -23.03
#